data_AF-A0A525IG17-F1
#
_entry.id   AF-A0A525IG17-F1
#
_cell.length_a   1.000
_cell.length_b   1.000
_cell.length_c   1.000
_cell.angle_alpha   90.00
_cell.angle_beta   90.00
_cell.angle_gamma   90.00
#
_symmetry.space_group_name_H-M   'P 1'
#
loop_
_entity.id
_entity.type
_entity.pdbx_description
1 polymer ?
#
loop_
_entity_poly.entity_id
_entity_poly.type
_entity_poly.pdbx_seq_one_letter_code
_entity_poly.pdbx_strand_id
1 'polypeptide(L)'
;MELDQEQTYLPAESPKIRLSAKNKRQALPLKQSRLESEFETLRAVSKRTFSSGNRMAVRMFLGAIFNLVTRWESEDRLEEGLYRLLDSLKAPVPLKIGEAFAVVIYCTAPHLDKKSRSKWARALRFAALTKPSNEPLRAFIKRKGGINACASRYAVYARRPGKI
;
A
#
# COMPACT_ATOMS: atom_id res chain seq x y z
N MET A 1 58.47 -18.00 23.38
CA MET A 1 57.94 -16.64 23.59
C MET A 1 57.16 -16.29 22.35
N GLU A 2 55.82 -16.18 22.50
CA GLU A 2 54.91 -15.26 21.79
C GLU A 2 54.93 -15.28 20.25
N LEU A 3 53.84 -15.46 19.50
CA LEU A 3 52.42 -15.14 19.73
C LEU A 3 51.56 -15.95 18.74
N ASP A 4 50.43 -16.46 19.24
CA ASP A 4 49.21 -16.74 18.48
C ASP A 4 48.81 -15.56 17.59
N GLN A 5 48.24 -15.85 16.42
CA GLN A 5 46.98 -15.24 16.00
C GLN A 5 46.43 -15.89 14.71
N GLU A 6 45.52 -16.85 14.91
CA GLU A 6 44.45 -17.15 13.97
C GLU A 6 43.62 -15.89 13.75
N GLN A 7 43.70 -15.28 12.57
CA GLN A 7 42.84 -14.17 12.20
C GLN A 7 41.55 -14.73 11.59
N THR A 8 40.66 -15.18 12.47
CA THR A 8 39.25 -15.49 12.19
C THR A 8 38.57 -14.25 11.62
N TYR A 9 38.29 -14.25 10.32
CA TYR A 9 37.47 -13.25 9.65
C TYR A 9 36.01 -13.37 10.13
N LEU A 10 35.62 -12.49 11.04
CA LEU A 10 34.22 -12.23 11.39
C LEU A 10 33.56 -11.40 10.28
N PRO A 11 32.51 -11.88 9.58
CA PRO A 11 31.75 -11.02 8.70
C PRO A 11 30.90 -10.06 9.54
N ALA A 12 31.06 -8.76 9.26
CA ALA A 12 30.32 -7.66 9.87
C ALA A 12 28.82 -7.94 9.93
N GLU A 13 28.24 -7.75 11.11
CA GLU A 13 26.81 -7.87 11.35
C GLU A 13 26.02 -7.02 10.33
N SER A 14 25.22 -7.70 9.53
CA SER A 14 24.15 -7.10 8.73
C SER A 14 23.30 -6.17 9.61
N PRO A 15 22.82 -5.01 9.11
CA PRO A 15 21.95 -4.14 9.88
C PRO A 15 20.67 -4.89 10.24
N LYS A 16 20.61 -5.37 11.48
CA LYS A 16 19.40 -5.88 12.13
C LYS A 16 18.36 -4.79 11.95
N ILE A 17 17.34 -5.07 11.14
CA ILE A 17 16.12 -4.28 11.08
C ILE A 17 15.64 -4.20 12.52
N ARG A 18 15.85 -3.05 13.15
CA ARG A 18 15.31 -2.75 14.47
C ARG A 18 13.80 -2.75 14.30
N LEU A 19 13.17 -3.89 14.52
CA LEU A 19 11.79 -3.99 14.99
C LEU A 19 11.78 -3.26 16.34
N SER A 20 11.67 -1.94 16.25
CA SER A 20 11.57 -1.04 17.39
C SER A 20 10.23 -1.29 18.05
N ALA A 21 10.22 -2.26 18.95
CA ALA A 21 9.30 -2.30 20.09
C ALA A 21 9.48 -0.98 20.87
N LYS A 22 8.69 0.04 20.52
CA LYS A 22 8.36 1.22 21.33
C LYS A 22 7.50 2.17 20.50
N ASN A 23 6.19 1.92 20.55
CA ASN A 23 5.19 2.92 20.90
C ASN A 23 3.82 2.27 20.76
N LYS A 24 3.29 1.76 21.88
CA LYS A 24 1.84 1.62 22.10
C LYS A 24 1.24 3.04 22.09
N ARG A 25 1.21 3.71 20.93
CA ARG A 25 0.29 4.81 20.73
C ARG A 25 -1.06 4.14 20.72
N GLN A 26 -1.81 4.40 21.79
CA GLN A 26 -3.18 3.95 21.95
C GLN A 26 -3.92 4.26 20.65
N ALA A 27 -4.12 3.25 19.81
CA ALA A 27 -5.07 3.31 18.73
C ALA A 27 -6.42 3.44 19.44
N LEU A 28 -6.87 4.70 19.62
CA LEU A 28 -8.21 4.96 20.10
C LEU A 28 -9.16 4.15 19.20
N PRO A 29 -10.07 3.35 19.78
CA PRO A 29 -11.06 2.64 19.00
C PRO A 29 -11.73 3.65 18.09
N LEU A 30 -11.56 3.53 16.76
CA LEU A 30 -12.36 4.39 15.89
C LEU A 30 -13.78 3.89 16.05
N LYS A 31 -14.67 4.82 16.38
CA LYS A 31 -16.09 4.58 16.28
C LYS A 31 -16.35 4.05 14.88
N GLN A 32 -17.03 2.91 14.80
CA GLN A 32 -17.38 2.19 13.58
C GLN A 32 -17.88 3.12 12.46
N SER A 33 -18.60 4.20 12.84
CA SER A 33 -19.07 5.26 11.96
C SER A 33 -17.99 5.95 11.12
N ARG A 34 -16.74 6.10 11.60
CA ARG A 34 -15.67 6.75 10.82
C ARG A 34 -15.15 5.84 9.71
N LEU A 35 -15.01 4.53 9.95
CA LEU A 35 -14.59 3.59 8.90
C LEU A 35 -15.65 3.46 7.82
N GLU A 36 -16.93 3.36 8.21
CA GLU A 36 -18.05 3.36 7.28
C GLU A 36 -18.10 4.66 6.44
N SER A 37 -17.89 5.82 7.07
CA SER A 37 -17.80 7.10 6.37
C SER A 37 -16.61 7.18 5.40
N GLU A 38 -15.44 6.66 5.79
CA GLU A 38 -14.26 6.58 4.93
C GLU A 38 -14.53 5.68 3.70
N PHE A 39 -15.21 4.54 3.90
CA PHE A 39 -15.59 3.65 2.81
C PHE A 39 -16.61 4.28 1.86
N GLU A 40 -17.63 4.94 2.39
CA GLU A 40 -18.66 5.59 1.57
C GLU A 40 -18.07 6.75 0.76
N THR A 41 -17.18 7.53 1.37
CA THR A 41 -16.41 8.56 0.66
C THR A 41 -15.62 7.94 -0.50
N LEU A 42 -14.97 6.80 -0.27
CA LEU A 42 -14.18 6.14 -1.31
C LEU A 42 -15.06 5.57 -2.43
N ARG A 43 -16.24 5.02 -2.11
CA ARG A 43 -17.25 4.58 -3.09
C ARG A 43 -17.77 5.75 -3.91
N ALA A 44 -18.02 6.91 -3.29
CA ALA A 44 -18.43 8.11 -4.00
C ALA A 44 -17.35 8.61 -4.98
N VAL A 45 -16.07 8.61 -4.56
CA VAL A 45 -14.94 8.94 -5.45
C VAL A 45 -14.82 7.94 -6.60
N SER A 46 -15.01 6.64 -6.33
CA SER A 46 -15.03 5.60 -7.35
C SER A 46 -16.15 5.85 -8.38
N LYS A 47 -17.38 6.03 -7.92
CA LYS A 47 -18.55 6.31 -8.79
C LYS A 47 -18.31 7.53 -9.67
N ARG A 48 -17.89 8.66 -9.08
CA ARG A 48 -17.56 9.89 -9.84
C ARG A 48 -16.45 9.64 -10.87
N THR A 49 -15.45 8.83 -10.53
CA THR A 49 -14.33 8.52 -11.42
C THR A 49 -14.80 7.80 -12.67
N PHE A 50 -15.58 6.73 -12.52
CA PHE A 50 -15.98 5.88 -13.63
C PHE A 50 -17.17 6.42 -14.43
N SER A 51 -17.96 7.34 -13.87
CA SER A 51 -18.99 8.07 -14.63
C SER A 51 -18.41 9.17 -15.54
N SER A 52 -17.20 9.67 -15.27
CA SER A 52 -16.65 10.84 -15.95
C SER A 52 -15.83 10.55 -17.21
N GLY A 53 -15.41 9.29 -17.45
CA GLY A 53 -14.45 8.93 -18.50
C GLY A 53 -13.07 9.61 -18.40
N ASN A 54 -12.81 10.38 -17.33
CA ASN A 54 -11.67 11.27 -17.25
C ASN A 54 -10.44 10.57 -16.64
N ARG A 55 -9.33 10.52 -17.40
CA ARG A 55 -8.06 9.97 -16.94
C ARG A 55 -7.49 10.64 -15.68
N MET A 56 -7.83 11.91 -15.43
CA MET A 56 -7.47 12.60 -14.18
C MET A 56 -8.23 12.04 -12.98
N ALA A 57 -9.47 11.60 -13.17
CA ALA A 57 -10.28 11.04 -12.11
C ALA A 57 -9.70 9.73 -11.59
N VAL A 58 -9.13 8.89 -12.46
CA VAL A 58 -8.38 7.69 -12.04
C VAL A 58 -7.23 8.03 -11.10
N ARG A 59 -6.47 9.10 -11.37
CA ARG A 59 -5.37 9.52 -10.48
C ARG A 59 -5.86 10.05 -9.14
N MET A 60 -7.02 10.70 -9.10
CA MET A 60 -7.64 11.14 -7.85
C MET A 60 -8.13 9.95 -7.03
N PHE A 61 -8.80 8.99 -7.66
CA PHE A 61 -9.23 7.75 -7.04
C PHE A 61 -8.05 6.97 -6.43
N LEU A 62 -6.98 6.78 -7.20
CA LEU A 62 -5.75 6.14 -6.70
C LEU A 62 -5.11 6.93 -5.55
N GLY A 63 -5.18 8.27 -5.58
CA GLY A 63 -4.74 9.13 -4.49
C GLY A 63 -5.53 8.91 -3.20
N ALA A 64 -6.85 8.81 -3.31
CA ALA A 64 -7.72 8.54 -2.17
C ALA A 64 -7.42 7.16 -1.56
N ILE A 65 -7.30 6.13 -2.39
CA ILE A 65 -6.91 4.77 -1.93
C ILE A 65 -5.56 4.80 -1.23
N PHE A 66 -4.57 5.46 -1.84
CA PHE A 66 -3.23 5.53 -1.28
C PHE A 66 -3.23 6.14 0.11
N ASN A 67 -3.81 7.32 0.25
CA ASN A 67 -3.87 8.04 1.51
C ASN A 67 -4.60 7.23 2.59
N LEU A 68 -5.69 6.54 2.23
CA LEU A 68 -6.46 5.71 3.15
C LEU A 68 -5.62 4.54 3.68
N VAL A 69 -5.03 3.75 2.77
CA VAL A 69 -4.22 2.59 3.15
C VAL A 69 -3.00 3.00 3.96
N THR A 70 -2.26 4.04 3.54
CA THR A 70 -1.08 4.51 4.29
C THR A 70 -1.47 5.08 5.65
N ARG A 71 -2.66 5.67 5.78
CA ARG A 71 -3.16 6.16 7.06
C ARG A 71 -3.47 4.99 7.98
N TRP A 72 -4.22 3.99 7.53
CA TRP A 72 -4.49 2.80 8.34
C TRP A 72 -3.21 2.08 8.74
N GLU A 73 -2.22 1.98 7.86
CA GLU A 73 -0.90 1.43 8.19
C GLU A 73 -0.20 2.27 9.27
N SER A 74 -0.20 3.59 9.15
CA SER A 74 0.40 4.49 10.17
C SER A 74 -0.33 4.49 11.52
N GLU A 75 -1.61 4.12 11.52
CA GLU A 75 -2.44 4.02 12.71
C GLU A 75 -2.42 2.61 13.32
N ASP A 76 -1.71 1.65 12.72
CA ASP A 76 -1.68 0.21 13.10
C ASP A 76 -3.06 -0.47 12.99
N ARG A 77 -3.78 -0.17 11.90
CA ARG A 77 -5.18 -0.56 11.68
C ARG A 77 -5.46 -1.15 10.31
N LEU A 78 -4.41 -1.42 9.55
CA LEU A 78 -4.53 -1.89 8.19
C LEU A 78 -5.39 -3.15 8.11
N GLU A 79 -5.12 -4.11 8.99
CA GLU A 79 -5.84 -5.38 9.05
C GLU A 79 -7.33 -5.20 9.38
N GLU A 80 -7.65 -4.45 10.44
CA GLU A 80 -9.03 -4.15 10.83
C GLU A 80 -9.81 -3.46 9.69
N GLY A 81 -9.19 -2.46 9.04
CA GLY A 81 -9.79 -1.74 7.93
C GLY A 81 -10.09 -2.64 6.73
N LEU A 82 -9.15 -3.55 6.39
CA LEU A 82 -9.32 -4.49 5.29
C LEU A 82 -10.41 -5.53 5.56
N TYR A 83 -10.45 -6.11 6.77
CA TYR A 83 -11.48 -7.09 7.13
C TYR A 83 -12.88 -6.49 7.09
N ARG A 84 -13.07 -5.31 7.71
CA ARG A 84 -14.37 -4.63 7.67
C ARG A 84 -14.81 -4.29 6.24
N LEU A 85 -13.87 -3.91 5.39
CA LEU A 85 -14.16 -3.64 3.99
C LEU A 85 -14.66 -4.91 3.27
N LEU A 86 -14.02 -6.06 3.53
CA LEU A 86 -14.40 -7.35 2.97
C LEU A 86 -15.76 -7.82 3.50
N ASP A 87 -15.99 -7.72 4.81
CA ASP A 87 -17.26 -8.07 5.46
C ASP A 87 -18.41 -7.24 4.88
N SER A 88 -18.20 -5.94 4.65
CA SER A 88 -19.21 -5.05 4.07
C SER A 88 -19.69 -5.46 2.67
N LEU A 89 -18.92 -6.30 1.97
CA LEU A 89 -19.21 -6.76 0.61
C LEU A 89 -19.69 -8.21 0.57
N LYS A 90 -19.73 -8.91 1.72
CA LYS A 90 -20.00 -10.36 1.80
C LYS A 90 -19.18 -11.15 0.78
N ALA A 91 -17.98 -10.68 0.48
CA ALA A 91 -17.22 -11.18 -0.66
C ALA A 91 -16.39 -12.40 -0.24
N PRO A 92 -16.55 -13.56 -0.89
CA PRO A 92 -15.73 -14.74 -0.61
C PRO A 92 -14.38 -14.56 -1.31
N VAL A 93 -13.46 -13.79 -0.72
CA VAL A 93 -12.17 -13.55 -1.37
C VAL A 93 -11.02 -13.98 -0.47
N PRO A 94 -10.26 -15.03 -0.85
CA PRO A 94 -8.97 -15.31 -0.25
C PRO A 94 -7.97 -14.26 -0.74
N LEU A 95 -7.95 -13.08 -0.11
CA LEU A 95 -6.97 -12.05 -0.39
C LEU A 95 -5.81 -12.19 0.60
N LYS A 96 -4.59 -12.32 0.07
CA LYS A 96 -3.39 -12.31 0.89
C LYS A 96 -3.24 -10.91 1.50
N ILE A 97 -3.06 -10.84 2.82
CA ILE A 97 -2.95 -9.59 3.61
C ILE A 97 -1.83 -8.65 3.10
N GLY A 98 -0.85 -9.15 2.34
CA GLY A 98 0.14 -8.35 1.59
C GLY A 98 -0.42 -7.58 0.37
N GLU A 99 -1.72 -7.63 0.11
CA GLU A 99 -2.38 -7.00 -1.05
C GLU A 99 -3.37 -5.89 -0.70
N ALA A 100 -3.16 -5.18 0.41
CA ALA A 100 -4.00 -4.06 0.87
C ALA A 100 -4.58 -3.17 -0.26
N PHE A 101 -3.72 -2.64 -1.13
CA PHE A 101 -4.17 -1.82 -2.26
C PHE A 101 -5.09 -2.58 -3.23
N ALA A 102 -4.80 -3.84 -3.54
CA ALA A 102 -5.63 -4.65 -4.42
C ALA A 102 -6.99 -4.95 -3.77
N VAL A 103 -7.03 -5.23 -2.47
CA VAL A 103 -8.26 -5.42 -1.70
C VAL A 103 -9.13 -4.16 -1.80
N VAL A 104 -8.58 -3.00 -1.45
CA VAL A 104 -9.34 -1.75 -1.45
C VAL A 104 -9.87 -1.42 -2.85
N ILE A 105 -9.05 -1.61 -3.91
CA ILE A 105 -9.50 -1.41 -5.30
C ILE A 105 -10.63 -2.39 -5.66
N TYR A 106 -10.49 -3.67 -5.32
CA TYR A 106 -11.51 -4.70 -5.60
C TYR A 106 -12.85 -4.30 -4.97
N CYS A 107 -12.81 -3.91 -3.70
CA CYS A 107 -13.98 -3.59 -2.92
C CYS A 107 -14.69 -2.30 -3.36
N THR A 108 -13.94 -1.33 -3.88
CA THR A 108 -14.49 0.00 -4.24
C THR A 108 -14.76 0.15 -5.73
N ALA A 109 -14.16 -0.69 -6.57
CA ALA A 109 -14.34 -0.69 -8.01
C ALA A 109 -14.38 -2.14 -8.55
N PRO A 110 -15.41 -2.92 -8.17
CA PRO A 110 -15.48 -4.35 -8.51
C PRO A 110 -15.62 -4.62 -10.01
N HIS A 111 -16.14 -3.65 -10.77
CA HIS A 111 -16.29 -3.70 -12.23
C HIS A 111 -14.97 -3.60 -13.00
N LEU A 112 -13.85 -3.27 -12.33
CA LEU A 112 -12.55 -3.21 -13.00
C LEU A 112 -12.03 -4.60 -13.34
N ASP A 113 -11.48 -4.70 -14.54
CA ASP A 113 -10.82 -5.93 -14.98
C ASP A 113 -9.60 -6.27 -14.09
N LYS A 114 -9.29 -7.57 -14.01
CA LYS A 114 -8.17 -8.09 -13.20
C LYS A 114 -6.82 -7.44 -13.55
N LYS A 115 -6.59 -7.10 -14.82
CA LYS A 115 -5.33 -6.53 -15.30
C LYS A 115 -5.17 -5.08 -14.83
N SER A 116 -6.23 -4.27 -14.89
CA SER A 116 -6.25 -2.90 -14.36
C SER A 116 -6.03 -2.88 -12.86
N ARG A 117 -6.76 -3.72 -12.10
CA ARG A 117 -6.59 -3.82 -10.63
C ARG A 117 -5.17 -4.19 -10.24
N SER A 118 -4.62 -5.24 -10.85
CA SER A 118 -3.24 -5.70 -10.57
C SER A 118 -2.20 -4.62 -10.89
N LYS A 119 -2.37 -3.94 -12.02
CA LYS A 119 -1.48 -2.85 -12.44
C LYS A 119 -1.52 -1.68 -11.44
N TRP A 120 -2.71 -1.26 -11.03
CA TRP A 120 -2.87 -0.15 -10.11
C TRP A 120 -2.33 -0.49 -8.72
N ALA A 121 -2.62 -1.69 -8.21
CA ALA A 121 -2.06 -2.15 -6.94
C ALA A 121 -0.52 -2.12 -6.95
N ARG A 122 0.14 -2.61 -8.02
CA ARG A 122 1.61 -2.53 -8.15
C ARG A 122 2.12 -1.10 -8.18
N ALA A 123 1.45 -0.21 -8.91
CA ALA A 123 1.82 1.21 -8.97
C ALA A 123 1.72 1.88 -7.58
N LEU A 124 0.69 1.55 -6.80
CA LEU A 124 0.51 2.06 -5.44
C LEU A 124 1.56 1.51 -4.47
N ARG A 125 1.88 0.21 -4.55
CA ARG A 125 2.99 -0.37 -3.76
C ARG A 125 4.33 0.28 -4.07
N PHE A 126 4.62 0.54 -5.36
CA PHE A 126 5.83 1.28 -5.73
C PHE A 126 5.85 2.69 -5.13
N ALA A 127 4.72 3.37 -5.13
CA ALA A 127 4.60 4.68 -4.48
C ALA A 127 4.82 4.58 -2.97
N ALA A 128 4.25 3.58 -2.30
CA ALA A 128 4.41 3.41 -0.85
C ALA A 128 5.89 3.24 -0.46
N LEU A 129 6.66 2.54 -1.29
CA LEU A 129 8.08 2.28 -1.05
C LEU A 129 9.01 3.45 -1.40
N THR A 130 8.62 4.35 -2.31
CA THR A 130 9.59 5.27 -2.95
C THR A 130 9.12 6.72 -3.08
N LYS A 131 7.86 7.01 -2.75
CA LYS A 131 7.30 8.37 -2.83
C LYS A 131 7.81 9.20 -1.64
N PRO A 132 8.41 10.39 -1.88
CA PRO A 132 8.70 11.35 -0.81
C PRO A 132 7.44 11.74 -0.05
N SER A 133 7.53 11.97 1.26
CA SER A 133 6.37 12.32 2.10
C SER A 133 5.69 13.63 1.66
N ASN A 134 6.48 14.61 1.22
CA ASN A 134 6.03 15.94 0.78
C ASN A 134 5.44 15.98 -0.64
N GLU A 135 5.43 14.88 -1.38
CA GLU A 135 4.91 14.84 -2.75
C GLU A 135 3.52 14.18 -2.80
N PRO A 136 2.50 14.81 -3.40
CA PRO A 136 1.21 14.17 -3.59
C PRO A 136 1.30 13.03 -4.63
N LEU A 137 0.56 11.94 -4.41
CA LEU A 137 0.63 10.75 -5.27
C LEU A 137 0.45 11.06 -6.76
N ARG A 138 -0.47 11.98 -7.10
CA ARG A 138 -0.72 12.40 -8.48
C ARG A 138 0.53 12.97 -9.15
N ALA A 139 1.26 13.83 -8.45
CA ALA A 139 2.49 14.43 -8.96
C ALA A 139 3.59 13.35 -9.09
N PHE A 140 3.73 12.50 -8.07
CA PHE A 140 4.66 11.38 -8.09
C PHE A 140 4.45 10.45 -9.29
N ILE A 141 3.21 9.97 -9.49
CA ILE A 141 2.88 9.08 -10.61
C ILE A 141 3.17 9.78 -11.93
N LYS A 142 2.84 11.06 -12.08
CA LYS A 142 3.16 11.82 -13.31
C LYS A 142 4.67 11.88 -13.54
N ARG A 143 5.44 12.27 -12.53
CA ARG A 143 6.90 12.41 -12.57
C ARG A 143 7.62 11.10 -12.85
N LYS A 144 7.08 9.97 -12.37
CA LYS A 144 7.65 8.63 -12.59
C LYS A 144 7.25 7.99 -13.93
N GLY A 145 6.55 8.71 -14.81
CA GLY A 145 6.17 8.23 -16.15
C GLY A 145 4.78 7.59 -16.24
N GLY A 146 3.92 7.83 -15.25
CA GLY A 146 2.54 7.32 -15.20
C GLY A 146 2.39 5.96 -14.52
N ILE A 147 1.14 5.50 -14.44
CA ILE A 147 0.74 4.27 -13.72
C ILE A 147 1.48 3.04 -14.27
N ASN A 148 1.57 2.91 -15.60
CA ASN A 148 2.26 1.79 -16.24
C ASN A 148 3.74 1.75 -15.85
N ALA A 149 4.44 2.88 -15.89
CA ALA A 149 5.84 2.97 -15.52
C ALA A 149 6.07 2.62 -14.04
N CYS A 150 5.24 3.12 -13.12
CA CYS A 150 5.29 2.75 -11.71
C CYS A 150 5.07 1.24 -11.50
N ALA A 151 4.08 0.65 -12.18
CA ALA A 151 3.79 -0.78 -12.07
C ALA A 151 4.95 -1.66 -12.59
N SER A 152 5.58 -1.27 -13.71
CA SER A 152 6.75 -1.97 -14.25
C SER A 152 7.96 -1.86 -13.31
N ARG A 153 8.20 -0.68 -12.73
CA ARG A 153 9.29 -0.49 -11.74
C ARG A 153 9.08 -1.33 -10.49
N TYR A 154 7.84 -1.50 -10.03
CA TYR A 154 7.54 -2.42 -8.93
C TYR A 154 7.93 -3.86 -9.27
N ALA A 155 7.61 -4.33 -10.47
CA ALA A 155 7.92 -5.70 -10.89
C ALA A 155 9.44 -5.97 -10.93
N VAL A 156 10.23 -4.96 -11.31
CA VAL A 156 11.70 -5.03 -11.24
C VAL A 156 12.17 -5.03 -9.78
N TYR A 157 11.60 -4.16 -8.93
CA TYR A 157 11.95 -4.07 -7.52
C TYR A 157 11.69 -5.39 -6.78
N ALA A 158 10.52 -5.98 -6.97
CA ALA A 158 10.10 -7.22 -6.31
C ALA A 158 10.90 -8.46 -6.74
N ARG A 159 11.64 -8.39 -7.86
CA ARG A 159 12.51 -9.47 -8.35
C ARG A 159 13.94 -9.40 -7.82
N ARG A 160 14.31 -8.33 -7.11
CA ARG A 160 15.66 -8.22 -6.55
C ARG A 160 15.77 -9.12 -5.31
N PRO A 161 16.71 -10.10 -5.28
CA PRO A 161 16.87 -10.98 -4.14
C PRO A 161 17.27 -10.18 -2.89
N GLY A 162 16.63 -10.47 -1.74
CA GLY A 162 16.99 -9.93 -0.41
C GLY A 162 16.01 -8.95 0.26
N LYS A 163 14.76 -8.80 -0.20
CA LYS A 163 13.78 -7.85 0.38
C LYS A 163 12.33 -8.34 0.51
N ILE A 164 12.11 -9.66 0.62
CA ILE A 164 10.80 -10.23 0.97
C ILE A 164 10.93 -10.92 2.31
#